data_AF-A0A382B167-F1
#
_entry.id   AF-A0A382B167-F1
#
_cell.length_a   1.000
_cell.length_b   1.000
_cell.length_c   1.000
_cell.angle_alpha   90.00
_cell.angle_beta   90.00
_cell.angle_gamma   90.00
#
_symmetry.space_group_name_H-M   'P 1'
#
loop_
_entity.id
_entity.type
_entity.pdbx_description
1 polymer ?
#
loop_
_entity_poly.entity_id
_entity_poly.type
_entity_poly.pdbx_seq_one_letter_code
_entity_poly.pdbx_strand_id
1 'polypeptide(L)'
;VQTVAQKLGQAFGLAAALGLATATGLAKPELSGELLYAKLCAKCHGEQGQGVPDEHDEPLAGDWPIEKLTRVITRTMPDDDPKKCIDDEAERVARYVFDAFYSPDAQPRNKSPRIGLARLTNRQYLHSIADLIGSFKGHSELGQAGGLKAGYYNSRSHGRNKNSIERTDATVNFQYGGSTPAPDNKEYKAEEFSMRWS
;
A
#
# COMPACT_ATOMS: atom_id res chain seq x y z
N VAL A 1 -84.71 18.09 -51.61
CA VAL A 1 -85.47 17.06 -50.86
C VAL A 1 -84.47 16.45 -49.86
N GLN A 2 -84.32 17.02 -48.65
CA GLN A 2 -84.80 16.47 -47.35
C GLN A 2 -84.51 14.96 -47.22
N THR A 3 -83.72 14.42 -46.27
CA THR A 3 -83.53 14.63 -44.81
C THR A 3 -82.11 14.16 -44.38
N VAL A 4 -81.34 14.86 -43.54
CA VAL A 4 -81.31 14.89 -42.04
C VAL A 4 -80.94 13.55 -41.36
N ALA A 5 -79.70 13.53 -40.84
CA ALA A 5 -79.21 13.05 -39.54
C ALA A 5 -79.38 11.58 -39.08
N GLN A 6 -78.29 11.06 -38.50
CA GLN A 6 -78.12 10.72 -37.07
C GLN A 6 -77.45 9.36 -36.80
N LYS A 7 -76.26 9.48 -36.19
CA LYS A 7 -75.65 8.64 -35.14
C LYS A 7 -75.99 7.16 -35.10
N LEU A 8 -74.95 6.33 -35.05
CA LEU A 8 -74.74 5.44 -33.88
C LEU A 8 -73.28 4.97 -33.84
N GLY A 9 -72.54 5.38 -32.81
CA GLY A 9 -71.28 4.76 -32.46
C GLY A 9 -71.54 3.41 -31.80
N GLN A 10 -70.85 2.36 -32.24
CA GLN A 10 -70.74 1.11 -31.50
C GLN A 10 -69.31 0.57 -31.61
N ALA A 11 -68.68 0.59 -30.44
CA ALA A 11 -67.59 -0.24 -29.95
C ALA A 11 -67.14 -1.40 -30.84
N PHE A 12 -65.89 -1.33 -31.30
CA PHE A 12 -65.05 -2.53 -31.51
C PHE A 12 -63.79 -2.37 -30.66
N GLY A 13 -63.97 -2.62 -29.37
CA GLY A 13 -62.88 -2.81 -28.42
C GLY A 13 -62.52 -4.28 -28.30
N LEU A 14 -61.20 -4.53 -28.23
CA LEU A 14 -60.53 -5.65 -27.57
C LEU A 14 -60.88 -7.09 -28.00
N ALA A 15 -59.93 -7.74 -28.71
CA ALA A 15 -59.52 -9.12 -28.40
C ALA A 15 -58.32 -9.55 -29.28
N ALA A 16 -57.10 -9.14 -28.93
CA ALA A 16 -55.87 -9.77 -29.46
C ALA A 16 -54.66 -9.45 -28.57
N ALA A 17 -54.62 -9.99 -27.36
CA ALA A 17 -53.39 -10.10 -26.57
C ALA A 17 -53.59 -11.14 -25.46
N LEU A 18 -53.49 -12.42 -25.80
CA LEU A 18 -53.43 -13.48 -24.80
C LEU A 18 -52.22 -14.37 -25.10
N GLY A 19 -51.26 -14.39 -24.16
CA GLY A 19 -50.45 -15.58 -23.93
C GLY A 19 -48.95 -15.51 -24.20
N LEU A 20 -48.22 -14.58 -23.56
CA LEU A 20 -46.83 -14.86 -23.15
C LEU A 20 -46.65 -14.37 -21.70
N ALA A 21 -47.24 -15.10 -20.75
CA ALA A 21 -46.83 -15.01 -19.36
C ALA A 21 -45.54 -15.80 -19.22
N THR A 22 -44.40 -15.10 -19.24
CA THR A 22 -43.14 -15.67 -18.79
C THR A 22 -43.29 -16.00 -17.31
N ALA A 23 -43.30 -17.30 -16.99
CA ALA A 23 -43.10 -17.75 -15.64
C ALA A 23 -41.68 -17.37 -15.23
N THR A 24 -41.50 -16.20 -14.60
CA THR A 24 -40.33 -15.92 -13.79
C THR A 24 -40.41 -16.85 -12.60
N GLY A 25 -39.66 -17.96 -12.66
CA GLY A 25 -39.41 -18.76 -11.48
C GLY A 25 -38.82 -17.85 -10.41
N LEU A 26 -39.52 -17.72 -9.28
CA LEU A 26 -38.97 -17.08 -8.07
C LEU A 26 -37.75 -17.89 -7.63
N ALA A 27 -36.56 -17.48 -8.06
CA ALA A 27 -35.33 -17.90 -7.40
C ALA A 27 -35.45 -17.50 -5.93
N LYS A 28 -35.22 -18.45 -5.02
CA LYS A 28 -35.14 -18.14 -3.59
C LYS A 28 -34.05 -17.07 -3.39
N PRO A 29 -34.24 -16.11 -2.47
CA PRO A 29 -33.19 -15.15 -2.17
C PRO A 29 -31.96 -15.91 -1.67
N GLU A 30 -30.93 -15.99 -2.50
CA GLU A 30 -29.64 -16.60 -2.16
C GLU A 30 -28.97 -15.75 -1.08
N LEU A 31 -28.60 -16.39 0.03
CA LEU A 31 -27.87 -15.70 1.09
C LEU A 31 -26.47 -15.30 0.59
N SER A 32 -26.04 -14.09 0.96
CA SER A 32 -24.66 -13.65 0.72
C SER A 32 -23.67 -14.52 1.52
N GLY A 33 -22.41 -14.59 1.05
CA GLY A 33 -21.35 -15.31 1.75
C GLY A 33 -21.13 -14.81 3.18
N GLU A 34 -21.27 -13.50 3.41
CA GLU A 34 -21.22 -12.88 4.73
C GLU A 34 -22.33 -13.38 5.65
N LEU A 35 -23.59 -13.39 5.17
CA LEU A 35 -24.72 -13.86 5.96
C LEU A 35 -24.65 -15.37 6.24
N LEU A 36 -24.16 -16.15 5.28
CA LEU A 36 -23.90 -17.57 5.46
C LEU A 36 -22.82 -17.79 6.53
N TYR A 37 -21.71 -17.04 6.47
CA TYR A 37 -20.65 -17.11 7.47
C TYR A 37 -21.15 -16.75 8.86
N ALA A 38 -21.88 -15.64 9.01
CA ALA A 38 -22.44 -15.21 10.28
C ALA A 38 -23.38 -16.26 10.90
N LYS A 39 -24.16 -16.97 10.07
CA LYS A 39 -25.13 -17.98 10.52
C LYS A 39 -24.50 -19.33 10.85
N LEU A 40 -23.50 -19.76 10.07
CA LEU A 40 -23.02 -21.15 10.10
C LEU A 40 -21.61 -21.30 10.68
N CYS A 41 -20.78 -20.26 10.62
CA CYS A 41 -19.33 -20.36 10.86
C CYS A 41 -18.87 -19.52 12.06
N ALA A 42 -19.42 -18.31 12.22
CA ALA A 42 -18.92 -17.32 13.18
C ALA A 42 -19.00 -17.75 14.65
N LYS A 43 -19.89 -18.70 15.01
CA LYS A 43 -20.00 -19.25 16.38
C LYS A 43 -18.69 -19.88 16.87
N CYS A 44 -17.93 -20.50 15.96
CA CYS A 44 -16.70 -21.22 16.26
C CYS A 44 -15.48 -20.43 15.80
N HIS A 45 -15.54 -19.81 14.61
CA HIS A 45 -14.40 -19.11 14.03
C HIS A 45 -14.33 -17.60 14.37
N GLY A 46 -15.34 -17.07 15.08
CA GLY A 46 -15.45 -15.64 15.39
C GLY A 46 -15.99 -14.81 14.22
N GLU A 47 -16.47 -13.59 14.50
CA GLU A 47 -17.11 -12.71 13.51
C GLU A 47 -16.19 -12.34 12.32
N GLN A 48 -14.89 -12.30 12.54
CA GLN A 48 -13.86 -11.95 11.53
C GLN A 48 -12.83 -13.06 11.34
N GLY A 49 -13.18 -14.30 11.66
CA GLY A 49 -12.27 -15.43 11.55
C GLY A 49 -11.11 -15.39 12.54
N GLN A 50 -11.22 -14.65 13.64
CA GLN A 50 -10.15 -14.50 14.64
C GLN A 50 -9.97 -15.72 15.55
N GLY A 51 -10.91 -16.66 15.51
CA GLY A 51 -11.00 -17.80 16.42
C GLY A 51 -11.72 -17.50 17.74
N VAL A 52 -12.17 -18.55 18.42
CA VAL A 52 -12.83 -18.49 19.74
C VAL A 52 -12.09 -19.44 20.70
N PRO A 53 -11.68 -18.98 21.90
CA PRO A 53 -10.98 -19.81 22.88
C PRO A 53 -11.75 -21.07 23.27
N ASP A 54 -11.02 -22.17 23.47
CA ASP A 54 -11.52 -23.50 23.83
C ASP A 54 -12.50 -24.12 22.80
N GLU A 55 -12.54 -23.59 21.57
CA GLU A 55 -13.37 -24.06 20.47
C GLU A 55 -12.53 -24.20 19.19
N HIS A 56 -12.36 -23.11 18.44
CA HIS A 56 -11.47 -22.99 17.29
C HIS A 56 -10.61 -21.75 17.47
N ASP A 57 -9.60 -21.87 18.32
CA ASP A 57 -8.75 -20.76 18.78
C ASP A 57 -7.87 -20.17 17.66
N GLU A 58 -7.62 -20.97 16.62
CA GLU A 58 -6.75 -20.57 15.51
C GLU A 58 -7.50 -19.63 14.55
N PRO A 59 -6.91 -18.48 14.20
CA PRO A 59 -7.51 -17.59 13.22
C PRO A 59 -7.52 -18.24 11.83
N LEU A 60 -8.59 -18.01 11.09
CA LEU A 60 -8.73 -18.38 9.69
C LEU A 60 -7.82 -17.50 8.82
N ALA A 61 -6.54 -17.88 8.75
CA ALA A 61 -5.53 -17.20 7.94
C ALA A 61 -4.72 -18.22 7.14
N GLY A 62 -4.50 -17.94 5.85
CA GLY A 62 -3.69 -18.78 4.99
C GLY A 62 -3.59 -18.23 3.57
N ASP A 63 -3.21 -19.10 2.65
CA ASP A 63 -2.92 -18.77 1.25
C ASP A 63 -3.57 -19.74 0.25
N TRP A 64 -4.50 -20.58 0.72
CA TRP A 64 -5.18 -21.51 -0.17
C TRP A 64 -6.08 -20.80 -1.17
N PRO A 65 -6.16 -21.30 -2.42
CA PRO A 65 -7.06 -20.76 -3.41
C PRO A 65 -8.52 -21.05 -3.04
N ILE A 66 -9.44 -20.24 -3.58
CA ILE A 66 -10.88 -20.29 -3.27
C ILE A 66 -11.45 -21.69 -3.51
N GLU A 67 -11.06 -22.37 -4.59
CA GLU A 67 -11.57 -23.71 -4.93
C GLU A 67 -11.20 -24.75 -3.86
N LYS A 68 -10.02 -24.59 -3.24
CA LYS A 68 -9.59 -25.45 -2.14
C LYS A 68 -10.38 -25.14 -0.88
N LEU A 69 -10.62 -23.86 -0.57
CA LEU A 69 -11.48 -23.46 0.55
C LEU A 69 -12.90 -24.01 0.39
N THR A 70 -13.51 -23.85 -0.78
CA THR A 70 -14.84 -24.40 -1.08
C THR A 70 -14.90 -25.90 -0.85
N ARG A 71 -13.89 -26.65 -1.32
CA ARG A 71 -13.83 -28.10 -1.13
C ARG A 71 -13.71 -28.50 0.34
N VAL A 72 -12.92 -27.77 1.13
CA VAL A 72 -12.77 -28.02 2.57
C VAL A 72 -14.09 -27.72 3.28
N ILE A 73 -14.66 -26.53 3.05
CA ILE A 73 -15.94 -26.12 3.63
C ILE A 73 -17.02 -27.17 3.34
N THR A 74 -17.18 -27.58 2.09
CA THR A 74 -18.18 -28.59 1.67
C THR A 74 -18.00 -29.94 2.37
N ARG A 75 -16.77 -30.31 2.75
CA ARG A 75 -16.47 -31.64 3.31
C ARG A 75 -16.48 -31.69 4.83
N THR A 76 -16.15 -30.58 5.48
CA THR A 76 -15.88 -30.57 6.92
C THR A 76 -16.69 -29.56 7.69
N MET A 77 -17.35 -28.60 7.03
CA MET A 77 -18.03 -27.49 7.70
C MET A 77 -19.53 -27.45 7.38
N PRO A 78 -20.37 -27.09 8.35
CA PRO A 78 -20.07 -26.95 9.79
C PRO A 78 -19.67 -28.27 10.45
N ASP A 79 -18.81 -28.23 11.48
CA ASP A 79 -18.34 -29.43 12.20
C ASP A 79 -19.48 -30.33 12.71
N ASP A 80 -20.60 -29.72 13.12
CA ASP A 80 -21.78 -30.45 13.63
C ASP A 80 -22.58 -31.13 12.50
N ASP A 81 -22.54 -30.59 11.29
CA ASP A 81 -23.28 -31.13 10.14
C ASP A 81 -22.71 -30.63 8.81
N PRO A 82 -21.72 -31.33 8.23
CA PRO A 82 -21.05 -30.91 7.00
C PRO A 82 -21.96 -30.81 5.76
N LYS A 83 -23.19 -31.33 5.82
CA LYS A 83 -24.14 -31.26 4.70
C LYS A 83 -24.95 -29.96 4.68
N LYS A 84 -24.80 -29.08 5.68
CA LYS A 84 -25.53 -27.82 5.77
C LYS A 84 -25.00 -26.71 4.85
N CYS A 85 -23.74 -26.77 4.42
CA CYS A 85 -23.14 -25.75 3.55
C CYS A 85 -22.41 -26.46 2.41
N ILE A 86 -23.10 -26.61 1.29
CA ILE A 86 -22.63 -27.38 0.13
C ILE A 86 -22.72 -26.54 -1.15
N ASP A 87 -22.00 -26.98 -2.18
CA ASP A 87 -22.05 -26.44 -3.53
C ASP A 87 -21.92 -24.89 -3.56
N ASP A 88 -22.92 -24.20 -4.12
CA ASP A 88 -22.90 -22.75 -4.33
C ASP A 88 -22.82 -21.95 -3.01
N GLU A 89 -23.39 -22.47 -1.92
CA GLU A 89 -23.29 -21.82 -0.60
C GLU A 89 -21.85 -21.87 -0.09
N ALA A 90 -21.20 -23.01 -0.22
CA ALA A 90 -19.80 -23.19 0.19
C ALA A 90 -18.87 -22.32 -0.65
N GLU A 91 -19.16 -22.13 -1.94
CA GLU A 91 -18.40 -21.25 -2.81
C GLU A 91 -18.54 -19.77 -2.40
N ARG A 92 -19.77 -19.32 -2.10
CA ARG A 92 -20.02 -17.94 -1.65
C ARG A 92 -19.36 -17.65 -0.30
N VAL A 93 -19.44 -18.56 0.66
CA VAL A 93 -18.75 -18.42 1.95
C VAL A 93 -17.24 -18.43 1.77
N ALA A 94 -16.70 -19.32 0.93
CA ALA A 94 -15.27 -19.38 0.65
C ALA A 94 -14.74 -18.04 0.11
N ARG A 95 -15.45 -17.44 -0.86
CA ARG A 95 -15.09 -16.11 -1.40
C ARG A 95 -15.10 -15.04 -0.32
N TYR A 96 -16.17 -15.00 0.47
CA TYR A 96 -16.27 -14.04 1.57
C TYR A 96 -15.11 -14.19 2.56
N VAL A 97 -14.83 -15.42 3.04
CA VAL A 97 -13.72 -15.71 3.96
C VAL A 97 -12.38 -15.30 3.35
N PHE A 98 -12.13 -15.65 2.09
CA PHE A 98 -10.90 -15.33 1.35
C PHE A 98 -10.65 -13.82 1.30
N ASP A 99 -11.66 -13.04 0.91
CA ASP A 99 -11.56 -11.60 0.71
C ASP A 99 -11.58 -10.82 2.03
N ALA A 100 -12.35 -11.29 3.00
CA ALA A 100 -12.57 -10.60 4.26
C ALA A 100 -11.36 -10.71 5.20
N PHE A 101 -10.82 -11.93 5.43
CA PHE A 101 -9.77 -12.14 6.44
C PHE A 101 -8.73 -13.23 6.15
N TYR A 102 -9.02 -14.20 5.28
CA TYR A 102 -8.16 -15.37 5.14
C TYR A 102 -6.91 -15.13 4.29
N SER A 103 -7.04 -14.46 3.13
CA SER A 103 -5.94 -14.34 2.15
C SER A 103 -4.77 -13.48 2.61
N PRO A 104 -3.56 -13.63 2.01
CA PRO A 104 -2.40 -12.80 2.35
C PRO A 104 -2.64 -11.30 2.20
N ASP A 105 -3.51 -10.90 1.27
CA ASP A 105 -3.90 -9.51 1.07
C ASP A 105 -4.94 -9.03 2.10
N ALA A 106 -5.79 -9.92 2.61
CA ALA A 106 -6.81 -9.62 3.62
C ALA A 106 -6.26 -9.55 5.05
N GLN A 107 -5.33 -10.44 5.40
CA GLN A 107 -4.69 -10.50 6.71
C GLN A 107 -4.14 -9.15 7.21
N PRO A 108 -3.36 -8.36 6.44
CA PRO A 108 -2.84 -7.08 6.91
C PRO A 108 -3.92 -6.02 7.11
N ARG A 109 -5.11 -6.16 6.49
CA ARG A 109 -6.23 -5.23 6.71
C ARG A 109 -6.88 -5.41 8.08
N ASN A 110 -6.95 -6.65 8.56
CA ASN A 110 -7.57 -6.96 9.86
C ASN A 110 -6.55 -7.03 11.00
N LYS A 111 -5.30 -7.39 10.69
CA LYS A 111 -4.21 -7.45 11.64
C LYS A 111 -3.05 -6.63 11.10
N SER A 112 -3.14 -5.31 11.29
CA SER A 112 -2.08 -4.38 10.92
C SER A 112 -0.74 -4.93 11.41
N PRO A 113 0.24 -5.16 10.50
CA PRO A 113 1.56 -5.61 10.89
C PRO A 113 2.07 -4.64 11.95
N ARG A 114 2.31 -5.15 13.17
CA ARG A 114 2.92 -4.33 14.21
C ARG A 114 4.27 -3.91 13.66
N ILE A 115 4.52 -2.60 13.60
CA ILE A 115 5.83 -2.06 13.22
C ILE A 115 6.83 -2.67 14.19
N GLY A 116 7.55 -3.69 13.71
CA GLY A 116 8.60 -4.33 14.49
C GLY A 116 9.70 -3.31 14.67
N LEU A 117 10.10 -3.06 15.92
CA LEU A 117 11.30 -2.28 16.18
C LEU A 117 12.48 -3.07 15.63
N ALA A 118 13.12 -2.55 14.59
CA ALA A 118 14.33 -3.15 14.05
C ALA A 118 15.40 -3.17 15.16
N ARG A 119 16.04 -4.33 15.37
CA ARG A 119 17.25 -4.39 16.20
C ARG A 119 18.40 -3.78 15.41
N LEU A 120 18.59 -2.48 15.61
CA LEU A 120 19.67 -1.73 14.98
C LEU A 120 21.00 -2.10 15.62
N THR A 121 22.02 -2.28 14.79
CA THR A 121 23.40 -2.27 15.28
C THR A 121 23.73 -0.89 15.87
N ASN A 122 24.75 -0.81 16.73
CA ASN A 122 25.18 0.47 17.33
C ASN A 122 25.38 1.58 16.28
N ARG A 123 25.94 1.24 15.11
CA ARG A 123 26.15 2.21 14.01
C ARG A 123 24.83 2.66 13.40
N GLN A 124 23.93 1.73 13.11
CA GLN A 124 22.61 2.06 12.56
C GLN A 124 21.79 2.92 13.51
N TYR A 125 21.81 2.60 14.82
CA TYR A 125 21.13 3.39 15.85
C TYR A 125 21.62 4.85 15.87
N LEU A 126 22.94 5.06 15.84
CA LEU A 126 23.52 6.40 15.83
C LEU A 126 23.11 7.20 14.58
N HIS A 127 23.11 6.58 13.40
CA HIS A 127 22.67 7.24 12.17
C HIS A 127 21.17 7.57 12.20
N SER A 128 20.32 6.61 12.59
CA SER A 128 18.88 6.83 12.67
C SER A 128 18.51 7.95 13.66
N ILE A 129 19.20 8.04 14.79
CA ILE A 129 19.01 9.14 15.74
C ILE A 129 19.54 10.45 15.20
N ALA A 130 20.70 10.45 14.52
CA ALA A 130 21.25 11.67 13.92
C ALA A 130 20.29 12.25 12.87
N ASP A 131 19.70 11.41 12.02
CA ASP A 131 18.71 11.83 11.03
C ASP A 131 17.43 12.34 11.70
N LEU A 132 16.93 11.63 12.71
CA LEU A 132 15.74 12.02 13.46
C LEU A 132 15.95 13.38 14.16
N ILE A 133 17.02 13.53 14.95
CA ILE A 133 17.33 14.78 15.65
C ILE A 133 17.68 15.90 14.67
N GLY A 134 18.39 15.57 13.58
CA GLY A 134 18.75 16.52 12.52
C GLY A 134 17.52 17.20 11.92
N SER A 135 16.43 16.45 11.71
CA SER A 135 15.18 16.98 11.19
C SER A 135 14.55 18.06 12.10
N PHE A 136 14.72 17.97 13.42
CA PHE A 136 14.16 18.94 14.38
C PHE A 136 14.98 20.23 14.49
N LYS A 137 16.29 20.19 14.19
CA LYS A 137 17.12 21.42 14.17
C LYS A 137 16.86 22.29 12.93
N GLY A 138 15.99 21.85 12.02
CA GLY A 138 15.81 22.46 10.72
C GLY A 138 16.89 21.98 9.75
N HIS A 139 16.52 21.80 8.50
CA HIS A 139 17.50 21.60 7.44
C HIS A 139 18.27 22.90 7.30
N SER A 140 19.61 22.84 7.34
CA SER A 140 20.39 23.99 6.86
C SER A 140 19.94 24.23 5.42
N GLU A 141 19.38 25.40 5.14
CA GLU A 141 19.17 25.80 3.75
C GLU A 141 20.54 25.75 3.09
N LEU A 142 20.74 24.76 2.21
CA LEU A 142 21.91 24.70 1.36
C LEU A 142 21.83 25.98 0.52
N GLY A 143 22.57 27.00 0.92
CA GLY A 143 22.49 28.32 0.31
C GLY A 143 22.61 28.22 -1.20
N GLN A 144 21.81 29.01 -1.91
CA GLN A 144 21.65 29.02 -3.37
C GLN A 144 22.98 29.11 -4.16
N ALA A 145 24.08 29.54 -3.53
CA ALA A 145 25.40 29.50 -4.12
C ALA A 145 25.92 28.04 -4.10
N GLY A 146 25.52 27.24 -5.09
CA GLY A 146 26.02 25.89 -5.26
C GLY A 146 27.55 25.85 -5.18
N GLY A 147 28.07 24.97 -4.32
CA GLY A 147 29.51 24.79 -4.10
C GLY A 147 29.93 25.05 -2.66
N LEU A 148 31.18 24.70 -2.35
CA LEU A 148 31.81 24.92 -1.06
C LEU A 148 32.73 26.12 -1.13
N LYS A 149 32.68 27.01 -0.12
CA LYS A 149 33.66 28.10 -0.03
C LYS A 149 35.02 27.49 0.29
N ALA A 150 36.01 27.82 -0.51
CA ALA A 150 37.34 27.26 -0.42
C ALA A 150 38.38 28.37 -0.21
N GLY A 151 39.20 28.21 0.83
CA GLY A 151 40.43 28.96 1.03
C GLY A 151 41.62 28.14 0.57
N TYR A 152 42.50 28.73 -0.24
CA TYR A 152 43.72 28.11 -0.73
C TYR A 152 44.92 28.78 -0.11
N TYR A 153 45.85 27.95 0.36
CA TYR A 153 47.01 28.36 1.13
C TYR A 153 48.29 27.94 0.44
N ASN A 154 49.25 28.86 0.33
CA ASN A 154 50.58 28.62 -0.23
C ASN A 154 51.53 27.87 0.75
N SER A 155 50.98 27.15 1.72
CA SER A 155 51.73 26.36 2.70
C SER A 155 50.87 25.21 3.23
N ARG A 156 51.45 24.29 4.00
CA ARG A 156 50.69 23.23 4.69
C ARG A 156 49.78 23.73 5.82
N SER A 157 49.97 24.96 6.27
CA SER A 157 49.24 25.56 7.38
C SER A 157 48.12 26.50 6.89
N HIS A 158 46.99 26.47 7.59
CA HIS A 158 45.81 27.28 7.29
C HIS A 158 45.84 28.68 7.95
N GLY A 159 47.03 29.24 8.14
CA GLY A 159 47.19 30.58 8.72
C GLY A 159 46.60 31.67 7.82
N ARG A 160 46.00 32.72 8.41
CA ARG A 160 45.37 33.79 7.62
C ARG A 160 46.32 34.49 6.66
N ASN A 161 47.60 34.62 7.02
CA ASN A 161 48.65 35.21 6.18
C ASN A 161 49.11 34.31 5.02
N LYS A 162 48.67 33.05 5.00
CA LYS A 162 48.95 32.08 3.94
C LYS A 162 47.77 31.91 2.99
N ASN A 163 46.59 32.41 3.36
CA ASN A 163 45.41 32.39 2.50
C ASN A 163 45.58 33.42 1.40
N SER A 164 45.74 32.96 0.16
CA SER A 164 46.02 33.83 -0.97
C SER A 164 44.91 33.82 -2.01
N ILE A 165 44.03 32.81 -1.99
CA ILE A 165 42.92 32.68 -2.95
C ILE A 165 41.68 32.20 -2.19
N GLU A 166 40.59 32.95 -2.32
CA GLU A 166 39.26 32.53 -1.92
C GLU A 166 38.40 32.34 -3.17
N ARG A 167 37.77 31.17 -3.30
CA ARG A 167 36.83 30.86 -4.38
C ARG A 167 35.76 29.90 -3.91
N THR A 168 34.66 29.82 -4.66
CA THR A 168 33.62 28.81 -4.42
C THR A 168 33.79 27.68 -5.41
N ASP A 169 33.96 26.46 -4.90
CA ASP A 169 34.11 25.26 -5.73
C ASP A 169 32.80 24.52 -5.83
N ALA A 170 32.20 24.50 -7.03
CA ALA A 170 30.97 23.77 -7.31
C ALA A 170 31.11 22.24 -7.07
N THR A 171 32.31 21.70 -7.22
CA THR A 171 32.63 20.29 -6.98
C THR A 171 34.04 20.16 -6.45
N VAL A 172 34.22 19.37 -5.38
CA VAL A 172 35.56 19.05 -4.85
C VAL A 172 36.09 17.79 -5.52
N ASN A 173 36.69 17.98 -6.69
CA ASN A 173 37.38 16.93 -7.44
C ASN A 173 38.55 17.53 -8.21
N PHE A 174 39.71 17.61 -7.56
CA PHE A 174 40.89 18.28 -8.11
C PHE A 174 42.06 17.31 -8.25
N GLN A 175 42.77 17.42 -9.38
CA GLN A 175 44.02 16.72 -9.67
C GLN A 175 44.99 17.73 -10.30
N TYR A 176 45.97 18.20 -9.53
CA TYR A 176 46.92 19.20 -9.98
C TYR A 176 48.19 18.60 -10.62
N GLY A 177 48.42 17.28 -10.46
CA GLY A 177 49.61 16.62 -10.97
C GLY A 177 50.89 17.28 -10.42
N GLY A 178 51.78 17.73 -11.30
CA GLY A 178 52.98 18.50 -10.95
C GLY A 178 52.78 20.01 -10.87
N SER A 179 51.53 20.50 -10.98
CA SER A 179 51.18 21.92 -10.92
C SER A 179 50.60 22.30 -9.55
N THR A 180 50.14 23.54 -9.41
CA THR A 180 49.51 24.08 -8.20
C THR A 180 48.10 24.57 -8.54
N PRO A 181 47.26 24.86 -7.52
CA PRO A 181 45.98 25.54 -7.73
C PRO A 181 46.10 26.94 -8.34
N ALA A 182 47.32 27.49 -8.38
CA ALA A 182 47.61 28.84 -8.86
C ALA A 182 48.96 28.85 -9.61
N PRO A 183 49.01 28.29 -10.84
CA PRO A 183 50.26 28.13 -11.57
C PRO A 183 50.96 29.46 -11.88
N ASP A 184 50.20 30.55 -12.01
CA ASP A 184 50.73 31.89 -12.28
C ASP A 184 51.22 32.60 -11.00
N ASN A 185 50.98 32.03 -9.82
CA ASN A 185 51.39 32.60 -8.54
C ASN A 185 52.68 31.93 -8.03
N LYS A 186 53.80 32.65 -8.10
CA LYS A 186 55.13 32.20 -7.65
C LYS A 186 55.20 31.82 -6.17
N GLU A 187 54.26 32.25 -5.35
CA GLU A 187 54.19 31.85 -3.94
C GLU A 187 53.71 30.40 -3.78
N TYR A 188 52.98 29.86 -4.76
CA TYR A 188 52.58 28.46 -4.77
C TYR A 188 53.70 27.58 -5.29
N LYS A 189 54.09 26.64 -4.43
CA LYS A 189 55.08 25.63 -4.72
C LYS A 189 54.36 24.29 -4.88
N ALA A 190 54.74 23.51 -5.89
CA ALA A 190 54.14 22.19 -6.10
C ALA A 190 54.39 21.23 -4.92
N GLU A 191 55.46 21.47 -4.17
CA GLU A 191 55.87 20.71 -3.00
C GLU A 191 54.98 20.94 -1.78
N GLU A 192 54.36 22.12 -1.66
CA GLU A 192 53.47 22.44 -0.55
C GLU A 192 52.39 23.49 -0.87
N PHE A 193 51.15 23.08 -0.64
CA PHE A 193 49.98 23.95 -0.54
C PHE A 193 48.90 23.21 0.24
N SER A 194 47.89 23.93 0.73
CA SER A 194 46.70 23.33 1.34
C SER A 194 45.44 24.03 0.90
N MET A 195 44.31 23.35 1.05
CA MET A 195 42.99 23.84 0.69
C MET A 195 42.04 23.49 1.83
N ARG A 196 41.14 24.41 2.16
CA ARG A 196 40.12 24.21 3.17
C ARG A 196 38.76 24.62 2.63
N TRP A 197 37.84 23.67 2.64
CA TRP A 197 36.44 23.92 2.36
C TRP A 197 35.66 24.16 3.65
N SER A 198 34.70 25.08 3.60
CA SER A 198 33.78 25.44 4.69
C SER A 198 32.37 25.62 4.16
#